data_AF-A0A641RF96-F1
#
_entry.id   AF-A0A641RF96-F1
#
_cell.length_a   1.000
_cell.length_b   1.000
_cell.length_c   1.000
_cell.angle_alpha   90.00
_cell.angle_beta   90.00
_cell.angle_gamma   90.00
#
_symmetry.space_group_name_H-M   'P 1'
#
loop_
_entity.id
_entity.type
_entity.pdbx_description
1 polymer ?
#
loop_
_entity_poly.entity_id
_entity_poly.type
_entity_poly.pdbx_seq_one_letter_code
_entity_poly.pdbx_strand_id
1 'polypeptide(L)'
;ALAKIMDFLRAVSIILVVMNVYWFCYEAIRLWGVDIGVVDRILMNFNRTAGLFHSILYTKLFAVLLLALSCLGTKGVKGEKITWGRIWTALAAGFVLFFLNWWILALPLPVEAVTGLYALTVGTGYVCLLMGGLWMSRLLKHNLMDDVFNNENESFMQETRLIESEYSVNLPTRFYYRKRWNNGWINVVNPFRASIVLGTPGSGKSYAVVNSFIKQQIEKGFSMYVYDFKFSDLSTIAYNHLLNHPEGYKVKPKFYVINFDDPRRSHRCNPIHPDFMEDITDAYESAYTIMLNLNKSWVQKQGDFFVESPIILFAAIIWYLKIFQNGKYCTFPHAIEFLNRRYEDIFPILTSYPELENYLSPFMDAWLGGAAEQLMGQIASAKIPLSRMISPQLYWVMSDSEFTLDINNPKEPKILCVGNNPDRQNIYGAALGLYNSRIVKLINKKGMLKSSVIIDELPTIYFKGLDNLIATARSNKVAVCLGFQDFSQLKRDYGDKEAAVV
;
A
#
# COMPACT_ATOMS: atom_id res chain seq x y z
N ALA A 1 -17.19 31.12 -28.62
CA ALA A 1 -18.00 32.36 -28.64
C ALA A 1 -17.55 33.37 -27.58
N LEU A 2 -17.58 33.02 -26.28
CA LEU A 2 -17.31 33.96 -25.17
C LEU A 2 -15.97 34.70 -25.26
N ALA A 3 -14.86 34.00 -25.54
CA ALA A 3 -13.53 34.63 -25.63
C ALA A 3 -13.46 35.70 -26.74
N LYS A 4 -14.03 35.42 -27.92
CA LYS A 4 -14.10 36.38 -29.03
C LYS A 4 -14.94 37.62 -28.69
N ILE A 5 -16.05 37.44 -27.95
CA ILE A 5 -16.88 38.56 -27.46
C ILE A 5 -16.07 39.45 -26.52
N MET A 6 -15.25 38.86 -25.66
CA MET A 6 -14.44 39.63 -24.73
C MET A 6 -13.29 40.38 -25.38
N ASP A 7 -12.60 39.77 -26.34
CA ASP A 7 -11.56 40.45 -27.11
C ASP A 7 -12.16 41.59 -27.93
N PHE A 8 -13.39 41.41 -28.43
CA PHE A 8 -14.17 42.48 -29.05
C PHE A 8 -14.48 43.62 -28.06
N LEU A 9 -15.00 43.32 -26.87
CA LEU A 9 -15.24 44.35 -25.83
C LEU A 9 -13.97 45.10 -25.43
N ARG A 10 -12.82 44.40 -25.36
CA ARG A 10 -11.51 45.02 -25.11
C ARG A 10 -11.09 45.92 -26.25
N ALA A 11 -11.26 45.49 -27.50
CA ALA A 11 -10.95 46.32 -28.67
C ALA A 11 -11.81 47.59 -28.69
N VAL A 12 -13.12 47.48 -28.40
CA VAL A 12 -14.01 48.65 -28.31
C VAL A 12 -13.59 49.57 -27.15
N SER A 13 -13.21 49.01 -26.00
CA SER A 13 -12.67 49.78 -24.87
C SER A 13 -11.40 50.58 -25.25
N ILE A 14 -10.46 49.97 -25.97
CA ILE A 14 -9.24 50.65 -26.46
C ILE A 14 -9.61 51.76 -27.45
N ILE A 15 -10.53 51.49 -28.38
CA ILE A 15 -11.00 52.48 -29.35
C ILE A 15 -11.58 53.71 -28.64
N LEU A 16 -12.35 53.53 -27.56
CA LEU A 16 -12.88 54.66 -26.78
C LEU A 16 -11.79 55.49 -26.10
N VAL A 17 -10.72 54.86 -25.64
CA VAL A 17 -9.56 55.57 -25.09
C VAL A 17 -8.86 56.40 -26.17
N VAL A 18 -8.69 55.84 -27.37
CA VAL A 18 -8.14 56.58 -28.52
C VAL A 18 -9.06 57.73 -28.92
N MET A 19 -10.37 57.51 -28.97
CA MET A 19 -11.36 58.55 -29.24
C MET A 19 -11.36 59.65 -28.17
N ASN A 20 -11.12 59.31 -26.89
CA ASN A 20 -10.98 60.29 -25.82
C ASN A 20 -9.77 61.21 -26.06
N VAL A 21 -8.61 60.64 -26.38
CA VAL A 21 -7.42 61.43 -26.72
C VAL A 21 -7.69 62.25 -27.98
N TYR A 22 -8.33 61.66 -29.00
CA TYR A 22 -8.65 62.34 -30.25
C TYR A 22 -9.54 63.57 -30.05
N TRP A 23 -10.61 63.43 -29.26
CA TRP A 23 -11.59 64.49 -29.06
C TRP A 23 -11.06 65.62 -28.17
N PHE A 24 -10.42 65.29 -27.04
CA PHE A 24 -9.98 66.28 -26.05
C PHE A 24 -8.61 66.91 -26.38
N CYS A 25 -7.86 66.36 -27.33
CA CYS A 25 -6.60 66.92 -27.83
C CYS A 25 -6.68 67.30 -29.34
N TYR A 26 -7.89 67.60 -29.84
CA TYR A 26 -8.13 67.84 -31.26
C TYR A 26 -7.28 68.98 -31.87
N GLU A 27 -6.95 70.00 -31.07
CA GLU A 27 -6.10 71.11 -31.50
C GLU A 27 -4.71 70.65 -31.95
N ALA A 28 -4.07 69.72 -31.23
CA ALA A 28 -2.79 69.13 -31.65
C ALA A 28 -2.94 68.25 -32.91
N ILE A 29 -4.06 67.54 -33.04
CA ILE A 29 -4.31 66.64 -34.17
C ILE A 29 -4.48 67.42 -35.46
N ARG A 30 -5.12 68.58 -35.37
CA ARG A 30 -5.23 69.54 -36.48
C ARG A 30 -3.88 70.12 -36.85
N LEU A 31 -3.01 70.42 -35.88
CA LEU A 31 -1.64 70.89 -36.13
C LEU A 31 -0.76 69.83 -36.82
N TRP A 32 -0.97 68.55 -36.49
CA TRP A 32 -0.25 67.43 -37.11
C TRP A 32 -0.76 67.05 -38.51
N GLY A 33 -1.82 67.67 -39.01
CA GLY A 33 -2.40 67.36 -40.32
C GLY A 33 -3.01 65.96 -40.40
N VAL A 34 -3.44 65.41 -39.26
CA VAL A 34 -4.06 64.07 -39.14
C VAL A 34 -5.60 64.21 -39.06
N ASP A 35 -6.17 65.28 -39.61
CA ASP A 35 -7.61 65.46 -39.66
C ASP A 35 -8.25 64.50 -40.66
N ILE A 36 -8.93 63.49 -40.14
CA ILE A 36 -9.69 62.55 -40.96
C ILE A 36 -11.14 63.03 -40.89
N GLY A 37 -11.58 63.86 -41.85
CA GLY A 37 -12.92 64.47 -41.85
C GLY A 37 -14.09 63.47 -41.72
N VAL A 38 -13.86 62.18 -42.01
CA VAL A 38 -14.82 61.09 -41.75
C VAL A 38 -14.94 60.77 -40.26
N VAL A 39 -13.82 60.72 -39.52
CA VAL A 39 -13.78 60.45 -38.07
C VAL A 39 -14.48 61.56 -37.30
N ASP A 40 -14.26 62.82 -37.69
CA ASP A 40 -14.90 63.99 -37.06
C ASP A 40 -16.42 63.93 -37.17
N ARG A 41 -16.93 63.58 -38.35
CA ARG A 41 -18.38 63.42 -38.59
C ARG A 41 -18.97 62.29 -37.75
N ILE A 42 -18.24 61.18 -37.60
CA ILE A 42 -18.66 60.04 -36.78
C ILE A 42 -18.71 60.44 -35.30
N LEU A 43 -17.64 61.03 -34.77
CA LEU A 43 -17.57 61.42 -33.35
C LEU A 43 -18.61 62.48 -32.98
N MET A 44 -18.86 63.46 -33.87
CA MET A 44 -19.91 64.46 -33.68
C MET A 44 -21.31 63.83 -33.62
N ASN A 45 -21.61 62.87 -34.50
CA ASN A 45 -22.89 62.15 -34.48
C ASN A 45 -23.04 61.27 -33.23
N PHE A 46 -21.97 60.61 -32.81
CA PHE A 46 -21.94 59.84 -31.56
C PHE A 46 -22.16 60.74 -30.33
N ASN A 47 -21.52 61.91 -30.27
CA ASN A 47 -21.72 62.85 -29.18
C ASN A 47 -23.16 63.42 -29.17
N ARG A 48 -23.74 63.73 -30.34
CA ARG A 48 -25.11 64.22 -30.47
C ARG A 48 -26.16 63.22 -29.97
N THR A 49 -25.87 61.93 -30.10
CA THR A 49 -26.82 60.85 -29.80
C THR A 49 -26.63 60.26 -28.40
N ALA A 50 -25.38 60.10 -27.95
CA ALA A 50 -25.04 59.40 -26.70
C ALA A 50 -24.43 60.31 -25.62
N GLY A 51 -24.09 61.57 -25.92
CA GLY A 51 -23.48 62.50 -24.96
C GLY A 51 -22.10 62.09 -24.44
N LEU A 52 -21.45 61.12 -25.08
CA LEU A 52 -20.26 60.43 -24.54
C LEU A 52 -19.04 61.34 -24.33
N PHE A 53 -18.97 62.47 -25.05
CA PHE A 53 -17.87 63.42 -25.00
C PHE A 53 -18.24 64.75 -24.31
N HIS A 54 -19.42 64.85 -23.67
CA HIS A 54 -19.79 66.02 -22.86
C HIS A 54 -18.85 66.24 -21.67
N SER A 55 -18.25 65.16 -21.17
CA SER A 55 -17.26 65.21 -20.10
C SER A 55 -16.18 64.17 -20.38
N ILE A 56 -14.93 64.54 -20.09
CA ILE A 56 -13.77 63.65 -20.12
C ILE A 56 -14.05 62.38 -19.29
N LEU A 57 -14.80 62.53 -18.21
CA LEU A 57 -15.14 61.45 -17.29
C LEU A 57 -16.06 60.40 -17.94
N TYR A 58 -17.03 60.80 -18.75
CA TYR A 58 -18.01 59.87 -19.32
C TYR A 58 -17.39 58.91 -20.33
N THR A 59 -16.54 59.39 -21.23
CA THR A 59 -15.81 58.53 -22.17
C THR A 59 -14.92 57.53 -21.43
N LYS A 60 -14.25 57.98 -20.36
CA LYS A 60 -13.38 57.17 -19.52
C LYS A 60 -14.13 56.10 -18.71
N LEU A 61 -15.26 56.46 -18.12
CA LEU A 61 -16.13 55.52 -17.40
C LEU A 61 -16.65 54.42 -18.33
N PHE A 62 -17.09 54.78 -19.54
CA PHE A 62 -17.58 53.80 -20.52
C PHE A 62 -16.45 52.88 -21.00
N ALA A 63 -15.24 53.42 -21.24
CA ALA A 63 -14.07 52.62 -21.59
C ALA A 63 -13.71 51.61 -20.47
N VAL A 64 -13.72 52.03 -19.20
CA VAL A 64 -13.44 51.16 -18.05
C VAL A 64 -14.55 50.13 -17.81
N LEU A 65 -15.82 50.48 -18.07
CA LEU A 65 -16.93 49.53 -17.98
C LEU A 65 -16.75 48.38 -18.98
N LEU A 66 -16.45 48.68 -20.24
CA LEU A 66 -16.17 47.65 -21.25
C LEU A 66 -14.89 46.87 -20.91
N LEU A 67 -13.88 47.53 -20.37
CA LEU A 67 -12.65 46.88 -19.90
C LEU A 67 -12.97 45.86 -18.78
N ALA A 68 -13.76 46.25 -17.79
CA ALA A 68 -14.16 45.39 -16.67
C ALA A 68 -14.94 44.16 -17.18
N LEU A 69 -15.92 44.37 -18.07
CA LEU A 69 -16.65 43.27 -18.73
C LEU A 69 -15.71 42.35 -19.53
N SER A 70 -14.71 42.92 -20.22
CA SER A 70 -13.69 42.18 -20.95
C SER A 70 -12.67 41.43 -20.08
N CYS A 71 -12.65 41.67 -18.76
CA CYS A 71 -11.80 40.94 -17.82
C CYS A 71 -12.54 39.75 -17.19
N LEU A 72 -13.87 39.78 -17.09
CA LEU A 72 -14.65 38.78 -16.34
C LEU A 72 -14.63 37.36 -16.93
N GLY A 73 -14.35 37.17 -18.21
CA GLY A 73 -14.34 35.84 -18.85
C GLY A 73 -12.96 35.33 -19.33
N THR A 74 -11.84 36.00 -19.01
CA THR A 74 -10.52 35.59 -19.52
C THR A 74 -10.05 34.38 -18.75
N LYS A 75 -9.70 33.30 -19.45
CA LYS A 75 -9.06 32.13 -18.83
C LYS A 75 -7.56 32.41 -18.72
N GLY A 76 -7.03 32.48 -17.50
CA GLY A 76 -5.62 32.73 -17.25
C GLY A 76 -4.75 31.51 -17.54
N VAL A 77 -3.54 31.74 -18.05
CA VAL A 77 -2.47 30.73 -18.14
C VAL A 77 -1.85 30.54 -16.76
N LYS A 78 -1.64 29.28 -16.34
CA LYS A 78 -0.99 28.91 -15.07
C LYS A 78 0.45 29.44 -15.06
N GLY A 79 0.86 30.20 -14.04
CA GLY A 79 2.30 30.51 -13.91
C GLY A 79 2.77 31.56 -12.91
N GLU A 80 1.93 32.48 -12.41
CA GLU A 80 2.46 33.60 -11.60
C GLU A 80 1.89 33.68 -10.18
N LYS A 81 2.79 33.78 -9.19
CA LYS A 81 2.47 34.09 -7.78
C LYS A 81 2.00 35.55 -7.66
N ILE A 82 0.75 35.82 -8.05
CA ILE A 82 0.13 37.14 -7.93
C ILE A 82 -0.40 37.31 -6.49
N THR A 83 0.04 38.38 -5.82
CA THR A 83 -0.42 38.75 -4.46
C THR A 83 -1.44 39.90 -4.52
N TRP A 84 -2.41 39.95 -3.60
CA TRP A 84 -3.38 41.04 -3.47
C TRP A 84 -2.76 42.45 -3.44
N GLY A 85 -1.58 42.61 -2.81
CA GLY A 85 -0.87 43.89 -2.79
C GLY A 85 -0.54 44.43 -4.19
N ARG A 86 -0.05 43.57 -5.10
CA ARG A 86 0.27 43.96 -6.49
C ARG A 86 -0.97 44.34 -7.30
N ILE A 87 -2.12 43.70 -7.03
CA ILE A 87 -3.39 44.00 -7.69
C ILE A 87 -3.87 45.40 -7.28
N TRP A 88 -3.88 45.68 -5.97
CA TRP A 88 -4.29 46.99 -5.46
C TRP A 88 -3.36 48.12 -5.93
N THR A 89 -2.05 47.90 -5.97
CA THR A 89 -1.11 48.91 -6.49
C THR A 89 -1.35 49.21 -7.97
N ALA A 90 -1.59 48.18 -8.80
CA ALA A 90 -1.85 48.37 -10.22
C ALA A 90 -3.19 49.08 -10.47
N LEU A 91 -4.25 48.72 -9.72
CA LEU A 91 -5.56 49.37 -9.82
C LEU A 91 -5.51 50.82 -9.32
N ALA A 92 -4.82 51.09 -8.20
CA ALA A 92 -4.69 52.44 -7.67
C ALA A 92 -3.86 53.34 -8.61
N ALA A 93 -2.71 52.87 -9.09
CA ALA A 93 -1.89 53.60 -10.06
C ALA A 93 -2.67 53.83 -11.36
N GLY A 94 -3.38 52.82 -11.85
CA GLY A 94 -4.25 52.91 -13.02
C GLY A 94 -5.35 53.95 -12.85
N PHE A 95 -6.04 53.95 -11.71
CA PHE A 95 -7.10 54.91 -11.41
C PHE A 95 -6.59 56.35 -11.36
N VAL A 96 -5.48 56.60 -10.65
CA VAL A 96 -4.87 57.93 -10.54
C VAL A 96 -4.45 58.45 -11.91
N LEU A 97 -3.70 57.65 -12.68
CA LEU A 97 -3.20 58.06 -13.99
C LEU A 97 -4.32 58.24 -15.03
N PHE A 98 -5.38 57.43 -14.97
CA PHE A 98 -6.45 57.46 -15.96
C PHE A 98 -7.52 58.53 -15.66
N PHE A 99 -7.96 58.69 -14.41
CA PHE A 99 -9.06 59.60 -14.05
C PHE A 99 -8.59 60.96 -13.53
N LEU A 100 -7.46 61.05 -12.83
CA LEU A 100 -6.99 62.28 -12.17
C LEU A 100 -5.98 63.10 -13.00
N ASN A 101 -6.03 62.98 -14.33
CA ASN A 101 -5.11 63.66 -15.25
C ASN A 101 -5.76 64.81 -16.06
N TRP A 102 -6.96 65.26 -15.67
CA TRP A 102 -7.68 66.33 -16.37
C TRP A 102 -6.94 67.68 -16.36
N TRP A 103 -6.19 67.96 -15.29
CA TRP A 103 -5.42 69.20 -15.11
C TRP A 103 -4.26 69.33 -16.11
N ILE A 104 -3.80 68.22 -16.71
CA ILE A 104 -2.73 68.24 -17.72
C ILE A 104 -3.16 69.07 -18.93
N LEU A 105 -4.44 69.01 -19.30
CA LEU A 105 -5.01 69.76 -20.42
C LEU A 105 -5.05 71.28 -20.16
N ALA A 106 -4.88 71.73 -18.91
CA ALA A 106 -4.88 73.14 -18.52
C ALA A 106 -3.45 73.70 -18.30
N LEU A 107 -2.41 72.91 -18.56
CA LEU A 107 -1.03 73.37 -18.38
C LEU A 107 -0.63 74.39 -19.47
N PRO A 108 0.12 75.45 -19.11
CA PRO A 108 0.60 76.47 -20.05
C PRO A 108 1.84 75.96 -20.83
N LEU A 109 1.71 74.83 -21.50
CA LEU A 109 2.74 74.21 -22.33
C LEU A 109 2.30 74.19 -23.81
N PRO A 110 3.22 73.97 -24.77
CA PRO A 110 2.85 73.76 -26.17
C PRO A 110 1.80 72.65 -26.30
N VAL A 111 0.81 72.85 -27.18
CA VAL A 111 -0.34 71.94 -27.38
C VAL A 111 0.12 70.50 -27.67
N GLU A 112 1.23 70.33 -28.39
CA GLU A 112 1.84 69.03 -28.67
C GLU A 112 2.36 68.33 -27.41
N ALA A 113 3.01 69.08 -26.51
CA ALA A 113 3.54 68.57 -25.26
C ALA A 113 2.42 68.18 -24.28
N VAL A 114 1.37 69.01 -24.18
CA VAL A 114 0.17 68.70 -23.39
C VAL A 114 -0.50 67.43 -23.90
N THR A 115 -0.68 67.30 -25.22
CA THR A 115 -1.27 66.12 -25.86
C THR A 115 -0.45 64.86 -25.60
N GLY A 116 0.88 64.93 -25.73
CA GLY A 116 1.78 63.81 -25.45
C GLY A 116 1.71 63.34 -24.00
N LEU A 117 1.75 64.27 -23.03
CA LEU A 117 1.64 63.95 -21.60
C LEU A 117 0.27 63.38 -21.24
N TYR A 118 -0.80 63.94 -21.81
CA TYR A 118 -2.16 63.44 -21.61
C TYR A 118 -2.33 62.02 -22.18
N ALA A 119 -1.89 61.78 -23.42
CA ALA A 119 -1.94 60.46 -24.03
C ALA A 119 -1.12 59.41 -23.26
N LEU A 120 0.06 59.79 -22.76
CA LEU A 120 0.92 58.89 -21.99
C LEU A 120 0.31 58.52 -20.65
N THR A 121 -0.29 59.47 -19.93
CA THR A 121 -0.95 59.21 -18.64
C THR A 121 -2.23 58.37 -18.81
N VAL A 122 -3.06 58.70 -19.82
CA VAL A 122 -4.25 57.90 -20.16
C VAL A 122 -3.85 56.48 -20.60
N GLY A 123 -2.87 56.33 -21.48
CA GLY A 123 -2.41 55.03 -21.97
C GLY A 123 -1.82 54.16 -20.86
N THR A 124 -0.91 54.72 -20.05
CA THR A 124 -0.31 54.03 -18.90
C THR A 124 -1.37 53.65 -17.87
N GLY A 125 -2.29 54.57 -17.54
CA GLY A 125 -3.39 54.32 -16.64
C GLY A 125 -4.30 53.18 -17.11
N TYR A 126 -4.65 53.15 -18.40
CA TYR A 126 -5.45 52.09 -19.00
C TYR A 126 -4.77 50.72 -18.92
N VAL A 127 -3.48 50.66 -19.27
CA VAL A 127 -2.70 49.41 -19.19
C VAL A 127 -2.63 48.89 -17.75
N CYS A 128 -2.41 49.76 -16.77
CA CYS A 128 -2.43 49.38 -15.35
C CYS A 128 -3.81 48.83 -14.92
N LEU A 129 -4.91 49.46 -15.34
CA LEU A 129 -6.27 48.97 -15.07
C LEU A 129 -6.54 47.61 -15.74
N LEU A 130 -6.06 47.40 -16.98
CA LEU A 130 -6.16 46.12 -17.68
C LEU A 130 -5.39 45.01 -16.96
N MET A 131 -4.14 45.27 -16.56
CA MET A 131 -3.36 44.29 -15.80
C MET A 131 -4.01 43.96 -14.45
N GLY A 132 -4.45 44.99 -13.71
CA GLY A 132 -5.15 44.82 -12.44
C GLY A 132 -6.45 44.00 -12.56
N GLY A 133 -7.26 44.29 -13.58
CA GLY A 133 -8.50 43.56 -13.87
C GLY A 133 -8.27 42.11 -14.28
N LEU A 134 -7.25 41.84 -15.11
CA LEU A 134 -6.87 40.47 -15.50
C LEU A 134 -6.38 39.66 -14.30
N TRP A 135 -5.54 40.25 -13.43
CA TRP A 135 -5.06 39.61 -12.22
C TRP A 135 -6.19 39.34 -11.21
N MET A 136 -7.08 40.31 -11.01
CA MET A 136 -8.26 40.17 -10.13
C MET A 136 -9.21 39.08 -10.60
N SER A 137 -9.53 39.03 -11.90
CA SER A 137 -10.39 38.00 -12.50
C SER A 137 -9.82 36.59 -12.36
N ARG A 138 -8.49 36.44 -12.50
CA ARG A 138 -7.81 35.15 -12.28
C ARG A 138 -7.92 34.67 -10.84
N LEU A 139 -7.77 35.57 -9.87
CA LEU A 139 -7.78 35.21 -8.45
C LEU A 139 -9.20 34.90 -7.95
N LEU A 140 -10.20 35.65 -8.39
CA LEU A 140 -11.61 35.41 -8.04
C LEU A 140 -12.18 34.11 -8.63
N LYS A 141 -11.69 33.68 -9.80
CA LYS A 141 -12.08 32.38 -10.40
C LYS A 141 -11.32 31.19 -9.81
N HIS A 142 -10.22 31.43 -9.12
CA HIS A 142 -9.52 30.41 -8.34
C HIS A 142 -10.20 30.26 -6.97
N ASN A 143 -11.47 29.85 -6.96
CA ASN A 143 -12.03 29.28 -5.75
C ASN A 143 -11.31 27.94 -5.50
N LEU A 144 -10.48 27.91 -4.46
CA LEU A 144 -9.78 26.75 -3.90
C LEU A 144 -10.68 25.56 -3.53
N MET A 145 -12.00 25.67 -3.74
CA MET A 145 -12.99 24.65 -3.40
C MET A 145 -13.20 23.59 -4.49
N ASP A 146 -12.84 23.85 -5.75
CA ASP A 146 -13.12 22.91 -6.85
C ASP A 146 -11.96 21.97 -7.19
N ASP A 147 -10.78 22.15 -6.59
CA ASP A 147 -9.66 21.22 -6.79
C ASP A 147 -9.69 20.11 -5.72
N VAL A 148 -10.30 18.99 -6.10
CA VAL A 148 -10.45 17.79 -5.25
C VAL A 148 -9.08 17.24 -4.81
N PHE A 149 -8.02 17.51 -5.56
CA PHE A 149 -6.64 17.02 -5.33
C PHE A 149 -5.71 18.08 -4.71
N ASN A 150 -6.26 19.01 -3.92
CA ASN A 150 -5.45 19.92 -3.13
C ASN A 150 -5.08 19.26 -1.79
N ASN A 151 -3.80 19.34 -1.38
CA ASN A 151 -3.32 18.85 -0.08
C ASN A 151 -4.18 19.30 1.12
N GLU A 152 -4.85 20.47 1.02
CA GLU A 152 -5.79 20.91 2.05
C GLU A 152 -7.09 20.10 2.08
N ASN A 153 -7.62 19.75 0.90
CA ASN A 153 -8.85 18.97 0.75
C ASN A 153 -8.61 17.48 1.03
N GLU A 154 -7.39 16.99 0.79
CA GLU A 154 -6.96 15.62 1.16
C GLU A 154 -6.50 15.51 2.63
N SER A 155 -6.27 16.63 3.32
CA SER A 155 -5.84 16.64 4.72
C SER A 155 -7.02 16.58 5.70
N PHE A 156 -6.97 15.66 6.65
CA PHE A 156 -7.94 15.56 7.74
C PHE A 156 -7.25 15.34 9.09
N MET A 157 -7.97 15.63 10.17
CA MET A 157 -7.46 15.40 11.53
C MET A 157 -7.31 13.90 11.78
N GLN A 158 -6.09 13.45 12.10
CA GLN A 158 -5.83 12.07 12.51
C GLN A 158 -5.80 11.96 14.04
N GLU A 159 -5.81 10.73 14.57
CA GLU A 159 -5.72 10.49 16.01
C GLU A 159 -4.36 10.97 16.54
N THR A 160 -4.40 11.72 17.64
CA THR A 160 -3.21 12.34 18.27
C THR A 160 -2.90 11.75 19.64
N ARG A 161 -3.85 11.01 20.22
CA ARG A 161 -3.67 10.35 21.50
C ARG A 161 -2.97 9.01 21.29
N LEU A 162 -1.95 8.76 22.10
CA LEU A 162 -1.37 7.44 22.26
C LEU A 162 -2.31 6.61 23.14
N ILE A 163 -2.86 5.51 22.61
CA ILE A 163 -3.79 4.63 23.33
C ILE A 163 -3.09 3.30 23.58
N GLU A 164 -2.48 3.16 24.76
CA GLU A 164 -1.79 1.95 25.16
C GLU A 164 -2.73 0.96 25.86
N SER A 165 -2.55 -0.32 25.55
CA SER A 165 -3.20 -1.43 26.25
C SER A 165 -2.24 -2.60 26.36
N GLU A 166 -2.67 -3.63 27.11
CA GLU A 166 -1.95 -4.91 27.27
C GLU A 166 -1.63 -5.60 25.92
N TYR A 167 -2.33 -5.21 24.85
CA TYR A 167 -2.25 -5.83 23.52
C TYR A 167 -1.95 -4.84 22.39
N SER A 168 -2.06 -3.53 22.62
CA SER A 168 -2.01 -2.56 21.52
C SER A 168 -0.67 -2.59 20.78
N VAL A 169 -0.68 -2.16 19.52
CA VAL A 169 0.56 -1.75 18.82
C VAL A 169 0.37 -0.32 18.33
N ASN A 170 1.30 0.55 18.70
CA ASN A 170 1.17 1.99 18.53
C ASN A 170 2.26 2.50 17.56
N LEU A 171 1.86 3.02 16.41
CA LEU A 171 2.77 3.48 15.36
C LEU A 171 2.79 5.01 15.34
N PRO A 172 3.95 5.68 15.50
CA PRO A 172 4.04 7.12 15.41
C PRO A 172 3.84 7.59 13.97
N THR A 173 3.05 8.64 13.77
CA THR A 173 2.79 9.22 12.44
C THR A 173 3.00 10.73 12.42
N ARG A 174 3.15 11.28 11.21
CA ARG A 174 3.04 12.70 10.94
C ARG A 174 1.98 12.94 9.89
N PHE A 175 1.11 13.90 10.14
CA PHE A 175 0.05 14.27 9.20
C PHE A 175 -0.03 15.78 9.06
N TYR A 176 -0.36 16.22 7.85
CA TYR A 176 -0.60 17.61 7.55
C TYR A 176 -2.08 17.91 7.82
N TYR A 177 -2.39 18.99 8.55
CA TYR A 177 -3.76 19.44 8.78
C TYR A 177 -3.74 20.94 9.12
N ARG A 178 -4.69 21.72 8.56
CA ARG A 178 -4.81 23.18 8.75
C ARG A 178 -3.49 23.93 8.54
N LYS A 179 -2.83 23.65 7.41
CA LYS A 179 -1.55 24.27 7.01
C LYS A 179 -0.36 24.00 7.95
N ARG A 180 -0.43 22.97 8.79
CA ARG A 180 0.63 22.62 9.76
C ARG A 180 0.88 21.11 9.77
N TRP A 181 2.13 20.74 10.03
CA TRP A 181 2.49 19.37 10.35
C TRP A 181 2.18 19.08 11.82
N ASN A 182 1.48 17.98 12.07
CA ASN A 182 1.11 17.52 13.39
C ASN A 182 1.68 16.11 13.60
N ASN A 183 2.03 15.78 14.83
CA ASN A 183 2.35 14.41 15.22
C ASN A 183 1.06 13.67 15.56
N GLY A 184 0.97 12.40 15.19
CA GLY A 184 -0.18 11.55 15.44
C GLY A 184 0.23 10.12 15.77
N TRP A 185 -0.77 9.28 15.97
CA TRP A 185 -0.60 7.87 16.29
C TRP A 185 -1.61 7.01 15.53
N ILE A 186 -1.13 5.91 14.94
CA ILE A 186 -1.98 4.80 14.54
C ILE A 186 -1.97 3.79 15.70
N ASN A 187 -3.09 3.70 16.40
CA ASN A 187 -3.26 2.80 17.54
C ASN A 187 -3.98 1.51 17.09
N VAL A 188 -3.24 0.43 16.88
CA VAL A 188 -3.80 -0.91 16.67
C VAL A 188 -4.22 -1.47 18.03
N VAL A 189 -5.40 -1.07 18.49
CA VAL A 189 -5.91 -1.42 19.84
C VAL A 189 -6.25 -2.91 20.00
N ASN A 190 -6.52 -3.60 18.90
CA ASN A 190 -6.89 -5.01 18.89
C ASN A 190 -6.20 -5.75 17.73
N PRO A 191 -4.94 -6.20 17.92
CA PRO A 191 -4.19 -6.91 16.87
C PRO A 191 -4.70 -8.34 16.62
N PHE A 192 -5.64 -8.84 17.42
CA PHE A 192 -6.23 -10.17 17.27
C PHE A 192 -7.27 -10.25 16.12
N ARG A 193 -7.55 -9.12 15.45
CA ARG A 193 -8.41 -9.07 14.25
C ARG A 193 -7.62 -9.20 12.95
N ALA A 194 -6.38 -9.66 13.05
CA ALA A 194 -5.36 -9.54 12.01
C ALA A 194 -5.03 -8.09 11.64
N SER A 195 -3.83 -7.91 11.10
CA SER A 195 -3.34 -6.62 10.60
C SER A 195 -2.63 -6.90 9.29
N ILE A 196 -3.08 -6.26 8.23
CA ILE A 196 -2.51 -6.39 6.89
C ILE A 196 -1.69 -5.14 6.60
N VAL A 197 -0.46 -5.34 6.15
CA VAL A 197 0.49 -4.29 5.80
C VAL A 197 0.81 -4.39 4.32
N LEU A 198 0.18 -3.53 3.54
CA LEU A 198 0.38 -3.42 2.09
C LEU A 198 1.46 -2.41 1.77
N GLY A 199 2.41 -2.78 0.92
CA GLY A 199 3.41 -1.83 0.43
C GLY A 199 4.39 -2.46 -0.55
N THR A 200 4.69 -1.73 -1.62
CA THR A 200 5.67 -2.14 -2.62
C THR A 200 7.07 -2.37 -2.02
N PRO A 201 7.95 -3.13 -2.68
CA PRO A 201 9.33 -3.29 -2.23
C PRO A 201 10.01 -1.93 -2.00
N GLY A 202 10.68 -1.79 -0.85
CA GLY A 202 11.34 -0.53 -0.48
C GLY A 202 10.43 0.53 0.16
N SER A 203 9.12 0.29 0.28
CA SER A 203 8.18 1.20 0.96
C SER A 203 8.41 1.35 2.48
N GLY A 204 9.27 0.52 3.07
CA GLY A 204 9.57 0.54 4.49
C GLY A 204 8.57 -0.23 5.36
N LYS A 205 7.73 -1.11 4.79
CA LYS A 205 6.71 -1.89 5.52
C LYS A 205 7.28 -2.62 6.75
N SER A 206 8.42 -3.28 6.58
CA SER A 206 9.04 -4.08 7.64
C SER A 206 9.60 -3.17 8.72
N TYR A 207 10.27 -2.09 8.33
CA TYR A 207 10.85 -1.12 9.25
C TYR A 207 9.81 -0.36 10.08
N ALA A 208 8.75 0.14 9.42
CA ALA A 208 7.77 1.01 10.05
C ALA A 208 6.73 0.23 10.88
N VAL A 209 6.23 -0.88 10.34
CA VAL A 209 5.10 -1.61 10.94
C VAL A 209 5.55 -2.91 11.58
N VAL A 210 6.14 -3.83 10.82
CA VAL A 210 6.46 -5.19 11.31
C VAL A 210 7.41 -5.15 12.51
N ASN A 211 8.46 -4.33 12.44
CA ASN A 211 9.40 -4.14 13.55
C ASN A 211 8.72 -3.58 14.80
N SER A 212 7.76 -2.67 14.63
CA SER A 212 6.99 -2.10 15.74
C SER A 212 6.10 -3.15 16.41
N PHE A 213 5.47 -4.03 15.61
CA PHE A 213 4.76 -5.19 16.13
C PHE A 213 5.67 -6.10 16.93
N ILE A 214 6.82 -6.51 16.36
CA ILE A 214 7.78 -7.39 17.04
C ILE A 214 8.20 -6.80 18.39
N LYS A 215 8.66 -5.54 18.39
CA LYS A 215 9.18 -4.90 19.60
C LYS A 215 8.12 -4.78 20.69
N GLN A 216 7.01 -4.11 20.39
CA GLN A 216 5.98 -3.84 21.38
C GLN A 216 5.29 -5.11 21.89
N GLN A 217 5.13 -6.14 21.05
CA GLN A 217 4.56 -7.40 21.50
C GLN A 217 5.51 -8.17 22.41
N ILE A 218 6.82 -8.12 22.17
CA ILE A 218 7.81 -8.70 23.08
C ILE A 218 7.79 -7.98 24.42
N GLU A 219 7.82 -6.64 24.44
CA GLU A 219 7.69 -5.84 25.67
C GLU A 219 6.41 -6.18 26.46
N LYS A 220 5.33 -6.51 25.74
CA LYS A 220 4.04 -6.88 26.32
C LYS A 220 3.93 -8.36 26.70
N GLY A 221 4.95 -9.17 26.50
CA GLY A 221 4.95 -10.57 26.94
C GLY A 221 4.26 -11.54 25.97
N PHE A 222 4.26 -11.28 24.67
CA PHE A 222 3.75 -12.21 23.66
C PHE A 222 4.78 -13.29 23.33
N SER A 223 4.36 -14.55 23.18
CA SER A 223 5.13 -15.50 22.38
C SER A 223 4.99 -15.17 20.90
N MET A 224 5.90 -15.64 20.05
CA MET A 224 5.93 -15.18 18.67
C MET A 224 6.43 -16.23 17.70
N TYR A 225 5.73 -16.33 16.58
CA TYR A 225 6.22 -16.94 15.35
C TYR A 225 6.57 -15.82 14.37
N VAL A 226 7.82 -15.78 13.90
CA VAL A 226 8.31 -14.80 12.94
C VAL A 226 8.77 -15.52 11.70
N TYR A 227 8.06 -15.32 10.59
CA TYR A 227 8.53 -15.73 9.27
C TYR A 227 9.37 -14.61 8.66
N ASP A 228 10.68 -14.85 8.59
CA ASP A 228 11.70 -13.91 8.14
C ASP A 228 12.14 -14.26 6.72
N PHE A 229 11.47 -13.65 5.74
CA PHE A 229 11.73 -13.92 4.32
C PHE A 229 13.14 -13.50 3.89
N LYS A 230 13.71 -12.48 4.54
CA LYS A 230 15.08 -11.98 4.31
C LYS A 230 15.94 -12.27 5.53
N PHE A 231 16.00 -13.55 5.91
CA PHE A 231 16.73 -13.95 7.10
C PHE A 231 18.19 -13.43 7.04
N SER A 232 18.71 -12.79 8.09
CA SER A 232 18.22 -12.73 9.49
C SER A 232 17.64 -11.38 9.93
N ASP A 233 17.05 -10.58 9.04
CA ASP A 233 16.66 -9.18 9.33
C ASP A 233 15.70 -9.09 10.53
N LEU A 234 14.52 -9.73 10.46
CA LEU A 234 13.52 -9.68 11.54
C LEU A 234 13.95 -10.50 12.74
N SER A 235 14.64 -11.62 12.50
CA SER A 235 15.10 -12.54 13.53
C SER A 235 16.10 -11.86 14.48
N THR A 236 17.01 -11.05 13.93
CA THR A 236 17.99 -10.27 14.70
C THR A 236 17.29 -9.25 15.60
N ILE A 237 16.24 -8.61 15.09
CA ILE A 237 15.45 -7.64 15.86
C ILE A 237 14.73 -8.34 17.00
N ALA A 238 14.04 -9.45 16.72
CA ALA A 238 13.32 -10.22 17.74
C ALA A 238 14.27 -10.72 18.85
N TYR A 239 15.41 -11.29 18.47
CA TYR A 239 16.42 -11.80 19.41
C TYR A 239 16.96 -10.69 20.32
N ASN A 240 17.49 -9.62 19.73
CA ASN A 240 18.09 -8.52 20.49
C ASN A 240 17.07 -7.83 21.38
N HIS A 241 15.83 -7.69 20.90
CA HIS A 241 14.80 -7.03 21.66
C HIS A 241 14.31 -7.88 22.84
N LEU A 242 14.18 -9.21 22.67
CA LEU A 242 13.90 -10.15 23.76
C LEU A 242 15.01 -10.15 24.83
N LEU A 243 16.28 -10.05 24.42
CA LEU A 243 17.39 -9.98 25.38
C LEU A 243 17.29 -8.75 26.29
N ASN A 244 16.87 -7.61 25.73
CA ASN A 244 16.81 -6.33 26.43
C ASN A 244 15.48 -6.10 27.18
N HIS A 245 14.40 -6.82 26.83
CA HIS A 245 13.07 -6.62 27.41
C HIS A 245 12.44 -7.94 27.92
N PRO A 246 13.08 -8.66 28.85
CA PRO A 246 12.50 -9.89 29.42
C PRO A 246 11.37 -9.62 30.42
N GLU A 247 11.24 -8.38 30.91
CA GLU A 247 10.38 -7.99 32.03
C GLU A 247 8.88 -8.24 31.80
N GLY A 248 8.44 -8.27 30.53
CA GLY A 248 7.04 -8.52 30.16
C GLY A 248 6.57 -9.96 30.39
N TYR A 249 7.47 -10.88 30.75
CA TYR A 249 7.20 -12.32 30.81
C TYR A 249 7.31 -12.89 32.22
N LYS A 250 6.30 -13.69 32.61
CA LYS A 250 6.37 -14.51 33.84
C LYS A 250 7.43 -15.62 33.74
N VAL A 251 7.52 -16.24 32.56
CA VAL A 251 8.56 -17.21 32.20
C VAL A 251 9.24 -16.67 30.95
N LYS A 252 10.54 -16.39 31.03
CA LYS A 252 11.28 -15.83 29.90
C LYS A 252 11.22 -16.80 28.70
N PRO A 253 10.78 -16.36 27.51
CA PRO A 253 10.77 -17.21 26.34
C PRO A 253 12.17 -17.65 25.94
N LYS A 254 12.29 -18.90 25.49
CA LYS A 254 13.47 -19.35 24.76
C LYS A 254 13.37 -18.90 23.30
N PHE A 255 14.51 -18.55 22.71
CA PHE A 255 14.59 -18.15 21.32
C PHE A 255 15.05 -19.32 20.46
N TYR A 256 14.26 -19.68 19.47
CA TYR A 256 14.54 -20.77 18.55
C TYR A 256 14.55 -20.27 17.11
N VAL A 257 15.36 -20.93 16.28
CA VAL A 257 15.53 -20.61 14.87
C VAL A 257 15.40 -21.87 14.06
N ILE A 258 14.61 -21.83 12.97
CA ILE A 258 14.64 -22.84 11.91
C ILE A 258 15.22 -22.17 10.67
N ASN A 259 16.38 -22.66 10.20
CA ASN A 259 17.06 -22.18 9.01
C ASN A 259 17.71 -23.35 8.27
N PHE A 260 17.38 -23.53 7.00
CA PHE A 260 17.90 -24.61 6.17
C PHE A 260 19.20 -24.28 5.43
N ASP A 261 19.64 -23.02 5.40
CA ASP A 261 20.92 -22.63 4.77
C ASP A 261 22.08 -22.70 5.75
N ASP A 262 21.87 -22.30 7.01
CA ASP A 262 22.88 -22.34 8.07
C ASP A 262 22.43 -23.20 9.25
N PRO A 263 22.67 -24.53 9.18
CA PRO A 263 22.39 -25.45 10.28
C PRO A 263 23.05 -25.06 11.60
N ARG A 264 24.20 -24.36 11.59
CA ARG A 264 24.90 -23.98 12.83
C ARG A 264 24.16 -22.88 13.60
N ARG A 265 23.31 -22.12 12.91
CA ARG A 265 22.43 -21.09 13.47
C ARG A 265 20.96 -21.50 13.44
N SER A 266 20.71 -22.80 13.30
CA SER A 266 19.37 -23.41 13.36
C SER A 266 19.30 -24.37 14.53
N HIS A 267 18.08 -24.61 14.99
CA HIS A 267 17.73 -25.69 15.88
C HIS A 267 17.05 -26.80 15.09
N ARG A 268 17.03 -28.01 15.65
CA ARG A 268 16.32 -29.15 15.05
C ARG A 268 14.90 -29.21 15.57
N CYS A 269 13.95 -29.40 14.66
CA CYS A 269 12.55 -29.60 15.00
C CYS A 269 11.95 -30.60 14.03
N ASN A 270 11.38 -31.68 14.54
CA ASN A 270 10.66 -32.62 13.71
C ASN A 270 9.19 -32.18 13.62
N PRO A 271 8.70 -31.75 12.46
CA PRO A 271 7.31 -31.30 12.33
C PRO A 271 6.28 -32.43 12.36
N ILE A 272 6.69 -33.68 12.12
CA ILE A 272 5.84 -34.87 12.24
C ILE A 272 6.18 -35.67 13.49
N HIS A 273 6.58 -34.99 14.57
CA HIS A 273 6.94 -35.64 15.82
C HIS A 273 5.79 -36.54 16.31
N PRO A 274 6.08 -37.76 16.78
CA PRO A 274 5.06 -38.74 17.11
C PRO A 274 4.07 -38.25 18.18
N ASP A 275 4.50 -37.44 19.14
CA ASP A 275 3.64 -36.90 20.21
C ASP A 275 2.54 -35.95 19.70
N PHE A 276 2.63 -35.53 18.44
CA PHE A 276 1.65 -34.64 17.83
C PHE A 276 0.55 -35.37 17.03
N MET A 277 0.58 -36.70 17.03
CA MET A 277 -0.38 -37.55 16.32
C MET A 277 -1.02 -38.52 17.32
N GLU A 278 -2.32 -38.34 17.54
CA GLU A 278 -3.13 -39.22 18.39
C GLU A 278 -3.78 -40.33 17.55
N ASP A 279 -4.18 -40.00 16.32
CA ASP A 279 -4.82 -40.91 15.38
C ASP A 279 -4.22 -40.81 13.97
N ILE A 280 -4.58 -41.76 13.10
CA ILE A 280 -4.14 -41.81 11.71
C ILE A 280 -4.63 -40.61 10.89
N THR A 281 -5.69 -39.92 11.32
CA THR A 281 -6.18 -38.71 10.65
C THR A 281 -5.20 -37.54 10.85
N ASP A 282 -4.49 -37.46 11.98
CA ASP A 282 -3.40 -36.49 12.16
C ASP A 282 -2.23 -36.75 11.19
N ALA A 283 -1.93 -38.02 10.91
CA ALA A 283 -0.92 -38.39 9.91
C ALA A 283 -1.38 -38.02 8.49
N TYR A 284 -2.67 -38.23 8.18
CA TYR A 284 -3.28 -37.80 6.93
C TYR A 284 -3.26 -36.28 6.78
N GLU A 285 -3.65 -35.50 7.80
CA GLU A 285 -3.58 -34.03 7.77
C GLU A 285 -2.15 -33.52 7.51
N SER A 286 -1.17 -34.18 8.12
CA SER A 286 0.25 -33.86 7.95
C SER A 286 0.70 -34.17 6.52
N ALA A 287 0.43 -35.37 6.01
CA ALA A 287 0.74 -35.76 4.64
C ALA A 287 0.05 -34.84 3.62
N TYR A 288 -1.23 -34.59 3.79
CA TYR A 288 -2.04 -33.72 2.94
C TYR A 288 -1.42 -32.33 2.84
N THR A 289 -1.02 -31.76 3.98
CA THR A 289 -0.41 -30.43 4.01
C THR A 289 0.97 -30.41 3.34
N ILE A 290 1.78 -31.44 3.53
CA ILE A 290 3.09 -31.57 2.88
C ILE A 290 2.94 -31.62 1.36
N MET A 291 2.04 -32.48 0.90
CA MET A 291 1.84 -32.75 -0.52
C MET A 291 1.26 -31.55 -1.27
N LEU A 292 0.29 -30.84 -0.67
CA LEU A 292 -0.24 -29.60 -1.25
C LEU A 292 0.81 -28.48 -1.32
N ASN A 293 1.67 -28.35 -0.30
CA ASN A 293 2.72 -27.34 -0.31
C ASN A 293 3.80 -27.63 -1.38
N LEU A 294 4.06 -28.91 -1.65
CA LEU A 294 4.94 -29.34 -2.74
C LEU A 294 4.33 -29.13 -4.13
N ASN A 295 3.00 -29.32 -4.25
CA ASN A 295 2.26 -29.20 -5.50
C ASN A 295 1.07 -28.24 -5.35
N LYS A 296 1.32 -26.93 -5.41
CA LYS A 296 0.26 -25.90 -5.23
C LYS A 296 -0.94 -26.07 -6.17
N SER A 297 -0.75 -26.63 -7.37
CA SER A 297 -1.84 -26.89 -8.32
C SER A 297 -2.86 -27.92 -7.80
N TRP A 298 -2.50 -28.74 -6.82
CA TRP A 298 -3.40 -29.71 -6.20
C TRP A 298 -4.43 -29.05 -5.28
N VAL A 299 -4.17 -27.82 -4.82
CA VAL A 299 -5.14 -27.04 -4.01
C VAL A 299 -6.48 -26.90 -4.75
N GLN A 300 -6.43 -26.81 -6.09
CA GLN A 300 -7.62 -26.67 -6.94
C GLN A 300 -8.22 -28.02 -7.41
N LYS A 301 -7.56 -29.15 -7.11
CA LYS A 301 -7.93 -30.50 -7.56
C LYS A 301 -8.27 -31.44 -6.40
N GLN A 302 -8.78 -30.89 -5.30
CA GLN A 302 -9.13 -31.68 -4.12
C GLN A 302 -10.25 -32.69 -4.45
N GLY A 303 -10.13 -33.91 -3.93
CA GLY A 303 -11.04 -35.01 -4.26
C GLY A 303 -10.73 -35.73 -5.58
N ASP A 304 -9.74 -35.27 -6.35
CA ASP A 304 -9.20 -36.03 -7.48
C ASP A 304 -8.39 -37.23 -6.97
N PHE A 305 -8.66 -38.41 -7.52
CA PHE A 305 -7.97 -39.65 -7.14
C PHE A 305 -6.44 -39.55 -7.28
N PHE A 306 -5.95 -38.81 -8.27
CA PHE A 306 -4.52 -38.59 -8.49
C PHE A 306 -3.86 -37.71 -7.41
N VAL A 307 -4.66 -36.97 -6.63
CA VAL A 307 -4.20 -36.17 -5.49
C VAL A 307 -4.33 -36.96 -4.20
N GLU A 308 -5.43 -37.67 -4.01
CA GLU A 308 -5.71 -38.42 -2.78
C GLU A 308 -4.80 -39.65 -2.59
N SER A 309 -4.57 -40.43 -3.65
CA SER A 309 -3.71 -41.62 -3.63
C SER A 309 -2.30 -41.36 -3.04
N PRO A 310 -1.51 -40.40 -3.57
CA PRO A 310 -0.18 -40.13 -3.00
C PRO A 310 -0.21 -39.61 -1.56
N ILE A 311 -1.27 -38.89 -1.17
CA ILE A 311 -1.46 -38.40 0.21
C ILE A 311 -1.72 -39.56 1.16
N ILE A 312 -2.62 -40.47 0.80
CA ILE A 312 -2.98 -41.65 1.60
C ILE A 312 -1.74 -42.54 1.80
N LEU A 313 -0.97 -42.80 0.75
CA LEU A 313 0.25 -43.60 0.87
C LEU A 313 1.25 -42.95 1.83
N PHE A 314 1.47 -41.65 1.70
CA PHE A 314 2.42 -40.95 2.56
C PHE A 314 1.92 -40.87 4.02
N ALA A 315 0.60 -40.74 4.23
CA ALA A 315 -0.02 -40.81 5.55
C ALA A 315 0.20 -42.19 6.20
N ALA A 316 0.01 -43.28 5.45
CA ALA A 316 0.27 -44.63 5.92
C ALA A 316 1.73 -44.84 6.32
N ILE A 317 2.68 -44.26 5.57
CA ILE A 317 4.11 -44.28 5.91
C ILE A 317 4.40 -43.51 7.20
N ILE A 318 3.85 -42.30 7.35
CA ILE A 318 4.03 -41.50 8.57
C ILE A 318 3.47 -42.26 9.78
N TRP A 319 2.27 -42.83 9.66
CA TRP A 319 1.64 -43.61 10.73
C TRP A 319 2.41 -44.89 11.06
N TYR A 320 2.89 -45.61 10.05
CA TYR A 320 3.79 -46.75 10.24
C TYR A 320 5.02 -46.36 11.07
N LEU A 321 5.69 -45.26 10.72
CA LEU A 321 6.88 -44.81 11.47
C LEU A 321 6.55 -44.37 12.90
N LYS A 322 5.33 -43.86 13.14
CA LYS A 322 4.81 -43.50 14.48
C LYS A 322 4.63 -44.75 15.36
N ILE A 323 4.05 -45.82 14.84
CA ILE A 323 3.81 -47.05 15.61
C ILE A 323 5.06 -47.95 15.70
N PHE A 324 5.91 -47.94 14.66
CA PHE A 324 7.11 -48.74 14.60
C PHE A 324 8.16 -48.29 15.63
N GLN A 325 8.59 -49.23 16.48
CA GLN A 325 9.53 -48.97 17.58
C GLN A 325 9.15 -47.73 18.42
N ASN A 326 7.87 -47.57 18.70
CA ASN A 326 7.33 -46.47 19.50
C ASN A 326 7.71 -45.08 18.98
N GLY A 327 7.73 -44.90 17.65
CA GLY A 327 7.93 -43.60 17.02
C GLY A 327 9.39 -43.16 16.91
N LYS A 328 10.35 -44.02 17.27
CA LYS A 328 11.79 -43.68 17.26
C LYS A 328 12.27 -43.14 15.90
N TYR A 329 11.71 -43.65 14.80
CA TYR A 329 12.06 -43.23 13.43
C TYR A 329 10.97 -42.41 12.76
N CYS A 330 10.00 -41.91 13.52
CA CYS A 330 8.94 -41.04 13.01
C CYS A 330 9.48 -39.64 12.77
N THR A 331 10.27 -39.48 11.71
CA THR A 331 10.85 -38.19 11.30
C THR A 331 10.70 -37.99 9.80
N PHE A 332 10.67 -36.73 9.39
CA PHE A 332 10.42 -36.39 7.99
C PHE A 332 11.46 -37.00 7.02
N PRO A 333 12.78 -37.02 7.34
CA PRO A 333 13.76 -37.74 6.54
C PRO A 333 13.49 -39.25 6.40
N HIS A 334 13.14 -39.94 7.49
CA HIS A 334 12.83 -41.37 7.42
C HIS A 334 11.59 -41.64 6.57
N ALA A 335 10.57 -40.77 6.62
CA ALA A 335 9.38 -40.89 5.79
C ALA A 335 9.71 -40.78 4.30
N ILE A 336 10.59 -39.84 3.91
CA ILE A 336 11.05 -39.69 2.53
C ILE A 336 11.88 -40.91 2.10
N GLU A 337 12.85 -41.31 2.91
CA GLU A 337 13.72 -42.45 2.60
C GLU A 337 12.94 -43.76 2.49
N PHE A 338 11.95 -43.97 3.35
CA PHE A 338 11.07 -45.14 3.31
C PHE A 338 10.19 -45.12 2.06
N LEU A 339 9.57 -43.98 1.73
CA LEU A 339 8.78 -43.82 0.50
C LEU A 339 9.62 -44.17 -0.74
N ASN A 340 10.89 -43.75 -0.77
CA ASN A 340 11.78 -43.96 -1.92
C ASN A 340 12.28 -45.40 -2.10
N ARG A 341 12.00 -46.33 -1.17
CA ARG A 341 12.29 -47.75 -1.36
C ARG A 341 11.42 -48.38 -2.45
N ARG A 342 11.78 -49.61 -2.83
CA ARG A 342 11.07 -50.38 -3.85
C ARG A 342 9.71 -50.81 -3.28
N TYR A 343 8.67 -50.80 -4.11
CA TYR A 343 7.30 -51.04 -3.64
C TYR A 343 7.10 -52.48 -3.15
N GLU A 344 7.82 -53.40 -3.78
CA GLU A 344 7.94 -54.80 -3.42
C GLU A 344 8.47 -54.98 -1.99
N ASP A 345 9.24 -54.02 -1.49
CA ASP A 345 9.75 -54.03 -0.11
C ASP A 345 8.77 -53.34 0.84
N ILE A 346 8.21 -52.18 0.47
CA ILE A 346 7.40 -51.36 1.41
C ILE A 346 5.99 -51.92 1.61
N PHE A 347 5.31 -52.41 0.56
CA PHE A 347 3.92 -52.81 0.68
C PHE A 347 3.73 -54.01 1.61
N PRO A 348 4.53 -55.09 1.52
CA PRO A 348 4.43 -56.19 2.48
C PRO A 348 4.66 -55.76 3.94
N ILE A 349 5.55 -54.77 4.15
CA ILE A 349 5.79 -54.21 5.49
C ILE A 349 4.54 -53.46 5.96
N LEU A 350 4.04 -52.52 5.16
CA LEU A 350 2.91 -51.67 5.55
C LEU A 350 1.62 -52.48 5.76
N THR A 351 1.35 -53.49 4.92
CA THR A 351 0.16 -54.36 5.05
C THR A 351 0.26 -55.36 6.20
N SER A 352 1.44 -55.59 6.76
CA SER A 352 1.59 -56.42 7.97
C SER A 352 1.03 -55.75 9.24
N TYR A 353 0.67 -54.46 9.16
CA TYR A 353 0.08 -53.70 10.27
C TYR A 353 -1.44 -53.55 10.08
N PRO A 354 -2.27 -54.13 10.97
CA PRO A 354 -3.74 -54.10 10.84
C PRO A 354 -4.33 -52.68 10.75
N GLU A 355 -3.73 -51.71 11.44
CA GLU A 355 -4.19 -50.31 11.43
C GLU A 355 -4.10 -49.63 10.05
N LEU A 356 -3.26 -50.18 9.15
CA LEU A 356 -3.03 -49.63 7.81
C LEU A 356 -3.79 -50.36 6.71
N GLU A 357 -4.39 -51.51 7.00
CA GLU A 357 -5.01 -52.39 6.00
C GLU A 357 -6.04 -51.67 5.14
N ASN A 358 -6.97 -50.94 5.76
CA ASN A 358 -8.02 -50.19 5.07
C ASN A 358 -7.47 -49.07 4.17
N TYR A 359 -6.35 -48.44 4.56
CA TYR A 359 -5.72 -47.37 3.79
C TYR A 359 -4.94 -47.91 2.60
N LEU A 360 -4.44 -49.15 2.70
CA LEU A 360 -3.59 -49.77 1.69
C LEU A 360 -4.36 -50.68 0.72
N SER A 361 -5.58 -51.11 1.06
CA SER A 361 -6.40 -52.00 0.21
C SER A 361 -6.49 -51.52 -1.24
N PRO A 362 -6.77 -50.24 -1.56
CA PRO A 362 -6.81 -49.78 -2.96
C PRO A 362 -5.47 -49.93 -3.70
N PHE A 363 -4.35 -49.79 -2.99
CA PHE A 363 -3.01 -49.94 -3.55
C PHE A 363 -2.68 -51.41 -3.80
N MET A 364 -3.09 -52.28 -2.87
CA MET A 364 -2.90 -53.73 -2.99
C MET A 364 -3.76 -54.33 -4.10
N ASP A 365 -5.00 -53.88 -4.25
CA ASP A 365 -5.89 -54.30 -5.33
C ASP A 365 -5.30 -53.90 -6.69
N ALA A 366 -4.77 -52.69 -6.82
CA ALA A 366 -4.10 -52.23 -8.04
C ALA A 366 -2.80 -53.03 -8.32
N TRP A 367 -2.03 -53.34 -7.27
CA TRP A 367 -0.78 -54.10 -7.39
C TRP A 367 -1.01 -55.55 -7.82
N LEU A 368 -1.94 -56.24 -7.15
CA LEU A 368 -2.28 -57.64 -7.42
C LEU A 368 -3.13 -57.81 -8.68
N GLY A 369 -3.96 -56.81 -9.00
CA GLY A 369 -4.85 -56.81 -10.18
C GLY A 369 -4.16 -56.47 -11.50
N GLY A 370 -2.82 -56.32 -11.53
CA GLY A 370 -2.06 -56.06 -12.76
C GLY A 370 -2.07 -54.59 -13.21
N ALA A 371 -2.53 -53.66 -12.38
CA ALA A 371 -2.52 -52.21 -12.64
C ALA A 371 -1.30 -51.50 -12.02
N ALA A 372 -0.19 -52.23 -11.81
CA ALA A 372 1.02 -51.72 -11.15
C ALA A 372 1.63 -50.49 -11.86
N GLU A 373 1.58 -50.42 -13.20
CA GLU A 373 2.08 -49.25 -13.95
C GLU A 373 1.31 -47.96 -13.65
N GLN A 374 -0.03 -48.05 -13.53
CA GLN A 374 -0.86 -46.89 -13.18
C GLN A 374 -0.57 -46.43 -11.75
N LEU A 375 -0.42 -47.39 -10.84
CA LEU A 375 -0.03 -47.12 -9.46
C LEU A 375 1.35 -46.44 -9.39
N MET A 376 2.33 -46.90 -10.17
CA MET A 376 3.64 -46.25 -10.25
C MET A 376 3.55 -44.80 -10.72
N GLY A 377 2.70 -44.50 -11.70
CA GLY A 377 2.44 -43.13 -12.15
C GLY A 377 1.91 -42.23 -11.04
N GLN A 378 1.00 -42.75 -10.20
CA GLN A 378 0.43 -42.02 -9.06
C GLN A 378 1.47 -41.79 -7.96
N ILE A 379 2.23 -42.81 -7.59
CA ILE A 379 3.24 -42.67 -6.52
C ILE A 379 4.41 -41.79 -6.98
N ALA A 380 4.76 -41.79 -8.27
CA ALA A 380 5.76 -40.90 -8.83
C ALA A 380 5.41 -39.41 -8.59
N SER A 381 4.11 -39.08 -8.57
CA SER A 381 3.63 -37.73 -8.26
C SER A 381 3.93 -37.28 -6.81
N ALA A 382 4.16 -38.23 -5.89
CA ALA A 382 4.67 -37.99 -4.54
C ALA A 382 6.19 -38.00 -4.46
N LYS A 383 6.81 -39.05 -5.04
CA LYS A 383 8.26 -39.27 -4.95
C LYS A 383 9.07 -38.12 -5.53
N ILE A 384 8.68 -37.63 -6.72
CA ILE A 384 9.47 -36.61 -7.43
C ILE A 384 9.52 -35.28 -6.65
N PRO A 385 8.41 -34.73 -6.13
CA PRO A 385 8.49 -33.52 -5.31
C PRO A 385 9.20 -33.74 -3.97
N LEU A 386 8.94 -34.87 -3.29
CA LEU A 386 9.60 -35.18 -2.00
C LEU A 386 11.11 -35.41 -2.16
N SER A 387 11.57 -35.96 -3.28
CA SER A 387 13.00 -36.16 -3.53
C SER A 387 13.76 -34.85 -3.73
N ARG A 388 13.10 -33.78 -4.18
CA ARG A 388 13.69 -32.43 -4.26
C ARG A 388 13.99 -31.83 -2.89
N MET A 389 13.39 -32.35 -1.83
CA MET A 389 13.62 -31.92 -0.45
C MET A 389 14.84 -32.58 0.20
N ILE A 390 15.42 -33.59 -0.46
CA ILE A 390 16.56 -34.33 0.07
C ILE A 390 17.80 -33.45 0.02
N SER A 391 18.24 -33.01 1.20
CA SER A 391 19.52 -32.33 1.38
C SER A 391 20.05 -32.58 2.80
N PRO A 392 21.37 -32.62 3.00
CA PRO A 392 21.96 -32.79 4.33
C PRO A 392 21.46 -31.77 5.34
N GLN A 393 21.27 -30.51 4.91
CA GLN A 393 20.82 -29.42 5.79
C GLN A 393 19.39 -29.61 6.24
N LEU A 394 18.47 -29.88 5.30
CA LEU A 394 17.07 -30.10 5.61
C LEU A 394 16.87 -31.35 6.47
N TYR A 395 17.58 -32.43 6.14
CA TYR A 395 17.55 -33.66 6.92
C TYR A 395 18.04 -33.43 8.33
N TRP A 396 19.14 -32.69 8.50
CA TRP A 396 19.64 -32.36 9.83
C TRP A 396 18.60 -31.60 10.65
N VAL A 397 18.00 -30.53 10.09
CA VAL A 397 16.99 -29.72 10.78
C VAL A 397 15.74 -30.53 11.16
N MET A 398 15.28 -31.44 10.31
CA MET A 398 13.99 -32.14 10.47
C MET A 398 14.09 -33.57 11.04
N SER A 399 15.29 -34.02 11.41
CA SER A 399 15.55 -35.38 11.90
C SER A 399 15.41 -35.55 13.41
N ASP A 400 15.26 -34.47 14.17
CA ASP A 400 15.21 -34.49 15.63
C ASP A 400 14.41 -33.28 16.17
N SER A 401 14.09 -33.26 17.45
CA SER A 401 13.35 -32.18 18.11
C SER A 401 14.08 -31.66 19.34
N GLU A 402 14.64 -30.46 19.24
CA GLU A 402 15.23 -29.71 20.37
C GLU A 402 14.20 -28.83 21.09
N PHE A 403 13.04 -28.63 20.46
CA PHE A 403 11.91 -27.90 21.01
C PHE A 403 10.60 -28.34 20.35
N THR A 404 9.49 -27.98 20.99
CA THR A 404 8.14 -28.21 20.49
C THR A 404 7.55 -26.94 19.87
N LEU A 405 6.67 -27.10 18.88
CA LEU A 405 6.06 -25.99 18.13
C LEU A 405 4.94 -25.24 18.89
N ASP A 406 4.68 -25.61 20.15
CA ASP A 406 3.71 -24.99 21.05
C ASP A 406 4.24 -23.66 21.63
N ILE A 407 4.54 -22.70 20.77
CA ILE A 407 5.25 -21.47 21.14
C ILE A 407 4.58 -20.67 22.27
N ASN A 408 3.29 -20.83 22.48
CA ASN A 408 2.48 -20.11 23.45
C ASN A 408 2.20 -20.90 24.74
N ASN A 409 2.94 -21.97 25.00
CA ASN A 409 2.89 -22.69 26.26
C ASN A 409 3.31 -21.78 27.43
N PRO A 410 2.44 -21.50 28.41
CA PRO A 410 2.77 -20.60 29.51
C PRO A 410 3.95 -21.08 30.39
N LYS A 411 4.22 -22.38 30.41
CA LYS A 411 5.31 -22.99 31.20
C LYS A 411 6.64 -22.96 30.46
N GLU A 412 6.60 -22.96 29.13
CA GLU A 412 7.79 -22.91 28.29
C GLU A 412 7.50 -22.10 27.00
N PRO A 413 7.33 -20.77 27.13
CA PRO A 413 7.03 -19.92 25.99
C PRO A 413 8.24 -19.81 25.07
N LYS A 414 7.98 -19.55 23.80
CA LYS A 414 9.01 -19.54 22.76
C LYS A 414 8.83 -18.34 21.82
N ILE A 415 9.95 -17.79 21.37
CA ILE A 415 9.99 -16.97 20.16
C ILE A 415 10.67 -17.83 19.09
N LEU A 416 9.92 -18.19 18.07
CA LEU A 416 10.36 -19.01 16.96
C LEU A 416 10.52 -18.13 15.72
N CYS A 417 11.76 -18.00 15.25
CA CYS A 417 12.07 -17.37 13.99
C CYS A 417 12.32 -18.43 12.92
N VAL A 418 11.65 -18.30 11.79
CA VAL A 418 11.78 -19.20 10.66
C VAL A 418 12.34 -18.41 9.49
N GLY A 419 13.57 -18.73 9.13
CA GLY A 419 14.26 -18.11 8.02
C GLY A 419 13.90 -18.77 6.69
N ASN A 420 13.63 -17.95 5.68
CA ASN A 420 13.60 -18.41 4.29
C ASN A 420 14.74 -17.75 3.49
N ASN A 421 15.00 -18.32 2.32
CA ASN A 421 15.95 -17.79 1.35
C ASN A 421 15.24 -17.54 0.02
N PRO A 422 15.20 -16.29 -0.47
CA PRO A 422 14.61 -15.94 -1.75
C PRO A 422 15.14 -16.78 -2.92
N ASP A 423 16.41 -17.18 -2.90
CA ASP A 423 17.05 -17.95 -3.98
C ASP A 423 16.61 -19.43 -4.00
N ARG A 424 16.08 -19.94 -2.88
CA ARG A 424 15.70 -21.35 -2.68
C ARG A 424 14.24 -21.54 -2.26
N GLN A 425 13.42 -20.53 -2.55
CA GLN A 425 12.05 -20.41 -2.07
C GLN A 425 11.18 -21.64 -2.38
N ASN A 426 11.31 -22.22 -3.57
CA ASN A 426 10.47 -23.37 -3.97
C ASN A 426 10.74 -24.63 -3.14
N ILE A 427 11.99 -24.86 -2.74
CA ILE A 427 12.37 -26.02 -1.94
C ILE A 427 11.97 -25.77 -0.48
N TYR A 428 12.38 -24.64 0.08
CA TYR A 428 12.11 -24.35 1.49
C TYR A 428 10.64 -24.06 1.78
N GLY A 429 9.91 -23.47 0.82
CA GLY A 429 8.48 -23.19 0.97
C GLY A 429 7.67 -24.43 1.35
N ALA A 430 8.04 -25.61 0.85
CA ALA A 430 7.36 -26.86 1.20
C ALA A 430 7.61 -27.31 2.65
N ALA A 431 8.87 -27.30 3.10
CA ALA A 431 9.20 -27.66 4.47
C ALA A 431 8.70 -26.62 5.48
N LEU A 432 8.77 -25.33 5.14
CA LEU A 432 8.26 -24.25 5.96
C LEU A 432 6.73 -24.26 6.04
N GLY A 433 6.04 -24.61 4.95
CA GLY A 433 4.59 -24.77 4.94
C GLY A 433 4.10 -25.82 5.94
N LEU A 434 4.90 -26.87 6.17
CA LEU A 434 4.60 -27.89 7.19
C LEU A 434 4.73 -27.33 8.62
N TYR A 435 5.78 -26.56 8.94
CA TYR A 435 5.87 -25.92 10.25
C TYR A 435 4.69 -24.98 10.49
N ASN A 436 4.30 -24.22 9.47
CA ASN A 436 3.23 -23.23 9.57
C ASN A 436 1.89 -23.88 9.92
N SER A 437 1.50 -24.92 9.19
CA SER A 437 0.23 -25.60 9.44
C SER A 437 0.16 -26.21 10.84
N ARG A 438 1.28 -26.78 11.32
CA ARG A 438 1.37 -27.31 12.68
C ARG A 438 1.27 -26.21 13.73
N ILE A 439 1.99 -25.10 13.55
CA ILE A 439 1.96 -23.97 14.48
C ILE A 439 0.55 -23.41 14.61
N VAL A 440 -0.18 -23.23 13.50
CA VAL A 440 -1.58 -22.76 13.49
C VAL A 440 -2.47 -23.60 14.40
N LYS A 441 -2.40 -24.93 14.29
CA LYS A 441 -3.19 -25.86 15.11
C LYS A 441 -2.79 -25.77 16.59
N LEU A 442 -1.50 -25.63 16.88
CA LEU A 442 -0.97 -25.65 18.25
C LEU A 442 -1.22 -24.36 19.02
N ILE A 443 -1.10 -23.19 18.37
CA ILE A 443 -1.29 -21.90 19.04
C ILE A 443 -2.77 -21.57 19.27
N ASN A 444 -3.67 -22.16 18.49
CA ASN A 444 -5.10 -21.90 18.55
C ASN A 444 -5.80 -22.71 19.68
N LYS A 445 -5.31 -22.58 20.92
CA LYS A 445 -5.83 -23.27 22.11
C LYS A 445 -6.17 -22.29 23.23
N LYS A 446 -7.22 -22.61 24.01
CA LYS A 446 -7.67 -21.81 25.16
C LYS A 446 -6.67 -21.90 26.31
N GLY A 447 -6.57 -20.83 27.11
CA GLY A 447 -5.75 -20.80 28.33
C GLY A 447 -4.24 -20.72 28.11
N MET A 448 -3.81 -20.54 26.86
CA MET A 448 -2.40 -20.37 26.50
C MET A 448 -1.96 -18.91 26.61
N LEU A 449 -0.64 -18.67 26.50
CA LEU A 449 -0.09 -17.32 26.47
C LEU A 449 -0.57 -16.58 25.21
N LYS A 450 -0.74 -15.26 25.31
CA LYS A 450 -0.96 -14.43 24.11
C LYS A 450 0.22 -14.59 23.16
N SER A 451 -0.08 -14.69 21.87
CA SER A 451 0.92 -15.02 20.86
C SER A 451 0.73 -14.20 19.60
N SER A 452 1.75 -14.13 18.75
CA SER A 452 1.70 -13.41 17.49
C SER A 452 2.28 -14.24 16.35
N VAL A 453 1.61 -14.19 15.20
CA VAL A 453 2.07 -14.72 13.92
C VAL A 453 2.45 -13.53 13.05
N ILE A 454 3.75 -13.33 12.85
CA ILE A 454 4.32 -12.25 12.06
C ILE A 454 4.86 -12.83 10.75
N ILE A 455 4.32 -12.38 9.62
CA ILE A 455 4.73 -12.84 8.28
C ILE A 455 5.13 -11.61 7.47
N ASP A 456 6.41 -11.50 7.11
CA ASP A 456 6.86 -10.35 6.33
C ASP A 456 6.32 -10.40 4.90
N GLU A 457 6.38 -11.52 4.19
CA GLU A 457 5.93 -11.62 2.79
C GLU A 457 5.06 -12.85 2.59
N LEU A 458 3.73 -12.69 2.75
CA LEU A 458 2.76 -13.78 2.72
C LEU A 458 2.75 -14.58 1.41
N PRO A 459 2.76 -13.99 0.20
CA PRO A 459 2.75 -14.73 -1.07
C PRO A 459 3.90 -15.74 -1.21
N THR A 460 5.00 -15.53 -0.47
CA THR A 460 6.17 -16.39 -0.60
C THR A 460 5.99 -17.78 0.00
N ILE A 461 4.98 -17.96 0.85
CA ILE A 461 4.68 -19.21 1.54
C ILE A 461 3.18 -19.48 1.51
N TYR A 462 2.78 -20.73 1.28
CA TYR A 462 1.37 -21.11 1.39
C TYR A 462 1.04 -21.43 2.85
N PHE A 463 0.18 -20.61 3.46
CA PHE A 463 -0.18 -20.69 4.86
C PHE A 463 -1.60 -21.26 4.99
N LYS A 464 -1.71 -22.59 4.91
CA LYS A 464 -3.00 -23.28 4.97
C LYS A 464 -3.69 -23.01 6.32
N GLY A 465 -4.97 -22.68 6.28
CA GLY A 465 -5.79 -22.42 7.48
C GLY A 465 -5.59 -21.04 8.09
N LEU A 466 -4.96 -20.11 7.36
CA LEU A 466 -4.80 -18.71 7.79
C LEU A 466 -6.16 -18.04 8.03
N ASP A 467 -7.11 -18.27 7.14
CA ASP A 467 -8.50 -17.82 7.23
C ASP A 467 -9.15 -18.28 8.55
N ASN A 468 -9.01 -19.57 8.87
CA ASN A 468 -9.55 -20.15 10.10
C ASN A 468 -8.82 -19.59 11.33
N LEU A 469 -7.50 -19.40 11.27
CA LEU A 469 -6.74 -18.76 12.33
C LEU A 469 -7.27 -17.35 12.60
N ILE A 470 -7.42 -16.52 11.56
CA ILE A 470 -7.92 -15.15 11.68
C ILE A 470 -9.35 -15.15 12.26
N ALA A 471 -10.20 -16.08 11.84
CA ALA A 471 -11.59 -16.16 12.28
C ALA A 471 -11.75 -16.64 13.74
N THR A 472 -10.99 -17.64 14.17
CA THR A 472 -11.23 -18.35 15.44
C THR A 472 -10.24 -18.01 16.55
N ALA A 473 -9.00 -17.63 16.20
CA ALA A 473 -7.93 -17.49 17.17
C ALA A 473 -7.96 -16.18 17.97
N ARG A 474 -8.90 -15.27 17.64
CA ARG A 474 -9.16 -14.06 18.43
C ARG A 474 -9.50 -14.38 19.89
N SER A 475 -10.32 -15.41 20.11
CA SER A 475 -10.69 -15.85 21.46
C SER A 475 -9.52 -16.46 22.24
N ASN A 476 -8.51 -16.96 21.51
CA ASN A 476 -7.29 -17.57 22.02
C ASN A 476 -6.10 -16.59 22.07
N LYS A 477 -6.35 -15.29 21.87
CA LYS A 477 -5.34 -14.21 21.95
C LYS A 477 -4.16 -14.43 21.00
N VAL A 478 -4.43 -14.86 19.78
CA VAL A 478 -3.44 -14.94 18.70
C VAL A 478 -3.54 -13.71 17.81
N ALA A 479 -2.51 -12.86 17.84
CA ALA A 479 -2.37 -11.71 16.96
C ALA A 479 -1.78 -12.14 15.62
N VAL A 480 -2.14 -11.47 14.54
CA VAL A 480 -1.62 -11.77 13.21
C VAL A 480 -1.20 -10.48 12.53
N CYS A 481 0.03 -10.42 12.02
CA CYS A 481 0.53 -9.31 11.21
C CYS A 481 1.06 -9.88 9.88
N LEU A 482 0.39 -9.55 8.79
CA LEU A 482 0.66 -10.06 7.45
C LEU A 482 1.16 -8.93 6.57
N GLY A 483 2.37 -9.06 6.06
CA GLY A 483 2.93 -8.17 5.06
C GLY A 483 2.83 -8.77 3.66
N PHE A 484 2.48 -7.95 2.67
CA PHE A 484 2.63 -8.27 1.25
C PHE A 484 2.54 -7.01 0.38
N GLN A 485 2.92 -7.12 -0.88
CA GLN A 485 3.07 -5.95 -1.75
C GLN A 485 1.75 -5.47 -2.33
N ASP A 486 1.00 -6.39 -2.92
CA ASP A 486 -0.27 -6.12 -3.58
C ASP A 486 -1.14 -7.38 -3.62
N PHE A 487 -2.46 -7.19 -3.78
CA PHE A 487 -3.41 -8.29 -3.84
C PHE A 487 -3.25 -9.20 -5.08
N SER A 488 -2.63 -8.71 -6.16
CA SER A 488 -2.43 -9.52 -7.37
C SER A 488 -1.41 -10.63 -7.13
N GLN A 489 -0.37 -10.37 -6.32
CA GLN A 489 0.57 -11.40 -5.89
C GLN A 489 -0.12 -12.47 -5.06
N LEU A 490 -0.98 -12.06 -4.12
CA LEU A 490 -1.76 -12.99 -3.31
C LEU A 490 -2.67 -13.86 -4.20
N LYS A 491 -3.41 -13.26 -5.14
CA LYS A 491 -4.26 -13.99 -6.09
C LYS A 491 -3.50 -14.99 -6.95
N ARG A 492 -2.32 -14.61 -7.44
CA ARG A 492 -1.47 -15.51 -8.25
C ARG A 492 -1.05 -16.75 -7.46
N ASP A 493 -0.67 -16.57 -6.19
CA ASP A 493 -0.03 -17.62 -5.40
C ASP A 493 -1.00 -18.44 -4.53
N TYR A 494 -2.14 -17.86 -4.13
CA TYR A 494 -3.21 -18.51 -3.34
C TYR A 494 -4.43 -18.91 -4.18
N GLY A 495 -4.63 -18.29 -5.36
CA GLY A 495 -5.86 -18.41 -6.14
C GLY A 495 -6.86 -17.30 -5.81
N ASP A 496 -7.77 -17.01 -6.75
CA ASP A 496 -8.72 -15.90 -6.61
C ASP A 496 -9.69 -16.06 -5.43
N LYS A 497 -10.16 -17.29 -5.16
CA LYS A 497 -11.14 -17.55 -4.11
C LYS A 497 -10.49 -17.37 -2.73
N GLU A 498 -9.36 -18.01 -2.51
CA GLU A 498 -8.62 -17.99 -1.26
C GLU A 498 -8.09 -16.57 -0.96
N ALA A 499 -7.56 -15.88 -1.97
CA ALA A 499 -7.08 -14.50 -1.81
C ALA A 499 -8.19 -13.46 -1.56
N ALA A 500 -9.45 -13.79 -1.85
CA ALA A 500 -10.60 -12.93 -1.51
C ALA A 500 -11.13 -13.20 -0.10
N VAL A 501 -10.87 -14.39 0.45
CA VAL A 501 -11.24 -14.77 1.82
C VAL A 501 -10.24 -14.21 2.83
N VAL A 502 -8.94 -14.25 2.49
CA VAL A 502 -7.85 -13.62 3.25
C VAL A 502 -7.92 -12.10 3.12
#